data_AF-A0A166D2F9-F1
#
_entry.id   AF-A0A166D2F9-F1
#
_cell.length_a   1.000
_cell.length_b   1.000
_cell.length_c   1.000
_cell.angle_alpha   90.00
_cell.angle_beta   90.00
_cell.angle_gamma   90.00
#
_symmetry.space_group_name_H-M   'P 1'
#
loop_
_entity.id
_entity.type
_entity.pdbx_description
1 polymer ?
#
loop_
_entity_poly.entity_id
_entity_poly.type
_entity_poly.pdbx_seq_one_letter_code
_entity_poly.pdbx_strand_id
1 'polypeptide(L)'
;MILLDNFDKNIDFNYPNKDYFVKLKNLKWNKEAKKLLNKIENVYNSYRKTYSDEVFDENPDDGYPFTMGSFAAVSWKSLILLTGCSAVNNGKDVMGFDDVVCAFQTYFKLLNLINND
;
A
#
# COMPACT_ATOMS: atom_id res chain seq x y z
N MET A 1 15.10 11.36 1.46
CA MET A 1 14.04 10.72 0.64
C MET A 1 14.45 10.88 -0.82
N ILE A 2 15.32 9.99 -1.31
CA ILE A 2 15.89 9.96 -2.67
C ILE A 2 16.09 8.49 -3.01
N LEU A 3 15.01 7.74 -3.25
CA LEU A 3 15.08 6.29 -3.49
C LEU A 3 14.05 5.78 -4.51
N LEU A 4 13.32 6.68 -5.18
CA LEU A 4 12.22 6.30 -6.06
C LEU A 4 12.51 6.64 -7.53
N ASP A 5 13.26 7.71 -7.80
CA ASP A 5 13.58 8.16 -9.17
C ASP A 5 14.52 7.23 -9.96
N ASN A 6 15.00 6.15 -9.32
CA ASN A 6 15.87 5.14 -9.94
C ASN A 6 15.43 3.71 -9.60
N PHE A 7 14.20 3.49 -9.11
CA PHE A 7 13.73 2.18 -8.64
C PHE A 7 13.87 1.05 -9.69
N ASP A 8 13.83 1.42 -10.97
CA ASP A 8 13.98 0.55 -12.15
C ASP A 8 15.43 0.31 -12.58
N LYS A 9 16.39 1.06 -12.03
CA LYS A 9 17.82 0.87 -12.29
C LYS A 9 18.39 -0.13 -11.28
N ASN A 10 19.52 -0.74 -11.61
CA ASN A 10 20.31 -1.54 -10.66
C ASN A 10 20.82 -0.64 -9.52
N ILE A 11 19.95 -0.35 -8.56
CA ILE A 11 20.31 0.21 -7.27
C ILE A 11 20.92 -0.94 -6.48
N ASP A 12 22.08 -0.72 -5.86
CA ASP A 12 22.59 -1.59 -4.80
C ASP A 12 21.52 -1.69 -3.71
N PHE A 13 20.68 -2.72 -3.82
CA PHE A 13 19.58 -2.95 -2.90
C PHE A 13 20.11 -3.78 -1.75
N ASN A 14 20.46 -3.09 -0.66
CA ASN A 14 20.78 -3.73 0.60
C ASN A 14 19.53 -4.40 1.15
N TYR A 15 19.38 -5.70 0.82
CA TYR A 15 18.23 -6.49 1.21
C TYR A 15 18.08 -6.46 2.74
N PRO A 16 16.88 -6.19 3.29
CA PRO A 16 16.66 -6.21 4.73
C PRO A 16 17.10 -7.55 5.33
N ASN A 17 17.84 -7.51 6.43
CA ASN A 17 18.29 -8.72 7.10
C ASN A 17 17.18 -9.37 7.94
N LYS A 18 17.46 -10.55 8.51
CA LYS A 18 16.49 -11.29 9.34
C LYS A 18 15.94 -10.45 10.49
N ASP A 19 16.78 -9.65 11.15
CA ASP A 19 16.38 -8.84 12.30
C ASP A 19 15.36 -7.75 11.90
N TYR A 20 15.49 -7.21 10.69
CA TYR A 20 14.52 -6.28 10.13
C TYR A 20 13.13 -6.92 9.98
N PHE A 21 13.06 -8.14 9.45
CA PHE A 21 11.79 -8.87 9.32
C PHE A 21 11.20 -9.27 10.68
N VAL A 22 12.04 -9.57 11.67
CA VAL A 22 11.59 -9.81 13.06
C VAL A 22 10.95 -8.54 13.63
N LYS A 23 11.56 -7.37 13.43
CA LYS A 23 10.97 -6.08 13.84
C LYS A 23 9.61 -5.85 13.18
N LEU A 24 9.52 -6.03 11.85
CA LEU A 24 8.27 -5.91 11.10
C LEU A 24 7.16 -6.81 11.67
N LYS A 25 7.47 -8.08 11.95
CA LYS A 25 6.51 -9.05 12.50
C LYS A 25 5.98 -8.63 13.88
N ASN A 26 6.79 -7.95 14.67
CA ASN A 26 6.46 -7.58 16.06
C ASN A 26 5.76 -6.22 16.18
N LEU A 27 5.64 -5.45 15.10
CA LEU A 27 4.98 -4.15 15.11
C LEU A 27 3.52 -4.25 15.54
N LYS A 28 3.11 -3.30 16.37
CA LYS A 28 1.72 -3.14 16.78
C LYS A 28 1.07 -1.99 16.04
N TRP A 29 -0.25 -2.02 15.95
CA TRP A 29 -1.03 -0.91 15.41
C TRP A 29 -1.42 0.07 16.51
N ASN A 30 -1.19 1.37 16.28
CA ASN A 30 -1.98 2.38 16.95
C ASN A 30 -3.44 2.27 16.49
N LYS A 31 -4.39 2.41 17.42
CA LYS A 31 -5.82 2.25 17.15
C LYS A 31 -6.34 3.22 16.10
N GLU A 32 -5.93 4.49 16.15
CA GLU A 32 -6.39 5.51 15.21
C GLU A 32 -5.73 5.33 13.83
N ALA A 33 -4.46 4.92 13.78
CA ALA A 33 -3.80 4.57 12.53
C ALA A 33 -4.49 3.40 11.81
N LYS A 34 -4.85 2.34 12.57
CA LYS A 34 -5.62 1.21 12.04
C LYS A 34 -7.00 1.64 11.57
N LYS A 35 -7.64 2.56 12.29
CA LYS A 35 -8.95 3.12 11.91
C LYS A 35 -8.87 3.93 10.62
N LEU A 36 -7.82 4.74 10.43
CA LEU A 36 -7.58 5.43 9.16
C LEU A 36 -7.46 4.43 8.01
N LEU A 37 -6.58 3.44 8.18
CA LEU A 37 -6.36 2.42 7.17
C LEU A 37 -7.69 1.74 6.79
N ASN A 38 -8.44 1.22 7.76
CA ASN A 38 -9.75 0.59 7.52
C ASN A 38 -10.77 1.53 6.86
N LYS A 39 -10.77 2.83 7.16
CA LYS A 39 -11.66 3.80 6.48
C LYS A 39 -11.34 3.88 4.99
N ILE A 40 -10.06 3.89 4.62
CA ILE A 40 -9.63 3.91 3.22
C ILE A 40 -10.03 2.60 2.53
N GLU A 41 -9.86 1.46 3.19
CA GLU A 41 -10.33 0.16 2.70
C GLU A 41 -11.83 0.16 2.42
N ASN A 42 -12.62 0.74 3.33
CA ASN A 42 -14.06 0.82 3.18
C ASN A 42 -14.47 1.68 1.99
N VAL A 43 -13.82 2.84 1.78
CA VAL A 43 -14.07 3.67 0.60
C VAL A 43 -13.76 2.91 -0.69
N TYR A 44 -12.64 2.20 -0.74
CA TYR A 44 -12.27 1.37 -1.88
C TYR A 44 -13.29 0.24 -2.12
N ASN A 45 -13.72 -0.44 -1.05
CA ASN A 45 -14.72 -1.51 -1.14
C ASN A 45 -16.09 -0.98 -1.59
N SER A 46 -16.49 0.21 -1.13
CA SER A 46 -17.70 0.89 -1.60
C SER A 46 -17.61 1.22 -3.08
N TYR A 47 -16.49 1.80 -3.54
CA TYR A 47 -16.25 2.05 -4.97
C TYR A 47 -16.34 0.75 -5.78
N ARG A 48 -15.67 -0.32 -5.33
CA ARG A 48 -15.71 -1.64 -5.97
C ARG A 48 -17.14 -2.17 -6.07
N LYS A 49 -17.93 -2.04 -5.00
CA LYS A 49 -19.31 -2.50 -4.97
C LYS A 49 -20.17 -1.71 -5.96
N THR A 50 -20.13 -0.38 -5.91
CA THR A 50 -20.88 0.48 -6.83
C THR A 50 -20.52 0.20 -8.29
N TYR A 51 -19.23 0.08 -8.61
CA TYR A 51 -18.77 -0.26 -9.97
C TYR A 51 -19.23 -1.65 -10.42
N SER A 52 -19.21 -2.64 -9.52
CA SER A 52 -19.68 -4.00 -9.80
C SER A 52 -21.19 -4.09 -9.96
N ASP A 53 -21.95 -3.24 -9.26
CA ASP A 53 -23.42 -3.28 -9.22
C ASP A 53 -24.07 -2.37 -10.29
N GLU A 54 -23.42 -1.27 -10.70
CA GLU A 54 -24.02 -0.23 -11.57
C GLU A 54 -23.50 -0.20 -13.02
N VAL A 55 -22.37 -0.85 -13.36
CA VAL A 55 -21.68 -0.63 -14.65
C VAL A 55 -21.56 -1.88 -15.55
N PHE A 56 -21.78 -3.11 -15.05
CA PHE A 56 -21.48 -4.34 -15.80
C PHE A 56 -22.62 -5.38 -15.83
N ASP A 57 -23.73 -5.04 -16.48
CA ASP A 57 -24.71 -6.02 -16.98
C ASP A 57 -25.13 -5.74 -18.43
N GLU A 58 -24.17 -5.65 -19.37
CA GLU A 58 -24.54 -5.61 -20.80
C GLU A 58 -23.69 -6.50 -21.74
N ASN A 59 -22.45 -6.90 -21.44
CA ASN A 59 -21.74 -7.93 -22.23
C ASN A 59 -20.66 -8.68 -21.41
N PRO A 60 -20.58 -10.02 -21.50
CA PRO A 60 -19.57 -10.85 -20.82
C PRO A 60 -18.35 -11.25 -21.68
N ASP A 61 -18.32 -10.92 -22.98
CA ASP A 61 -17.30 -11.38 -23.95
C ASP A 61 -16.18 -10.36 -24.25
N ASP A 62 -16.34 -9.12 -23.79
CA ASP A 62 -15.38 -8.02 -23.88
C ASP A 62 -14.34 -8.13 -22.76
N GLY A 63 -13.55 -9.22 -22.83
CA GLY A 63 -12.27 -9.40 -22.15
C GLY A 63 -12.09 -8.57 -20.89
N TYR A 64 -12.69 -9.03 -19.79
CA TYR A 64 -12.63 -8.40 -18.47
C TYR A 64 -11.27 -7.72 -18.22
N PRO A 65 -11.22 -6.44 -17.80
CA PRO A 65 -9.99 -5.86 -17.34
C PRO A 65 -9.60 -6.55 -16.03
N PHE A 66 -8.83 -7.60 -16.18
CA PHE A 66 -7.76 -8.01 -15.28
C PHE A 66 -8.18 -8.06 -13.81
N THR A 67 -8.74 -9.19 -13.36
CA THR A 67 -8.72 -9.66 -11.96
C THR A 67 -8.53 -8.57 -10.89
N MET A 68 -9.47 -7.61 -10.81
CA MET A 68 -9.39 -6.45 -9.91
C MET A 68 -9.21 -6.85 -8.43
N GLY A 69 -9.69 -8.03 -8.04
CA GLY A 69 -9.46 -8.59 -6.71
C GLY A 69 -7.98 -8.86 -6.39
N SER A 70 -7.19 -9.29 -7.38
CA SER A 70 -5.74 -9.52 -7.22
C SER A 70 -4.98 -8.20 -7.06
N PHE A 71 -5.31 -7.19 -7.87
CA PHE A 71 -4.67 -5.87 -7.79
C PHE A 71 -5.03 -5.13 -6.48
N ALA A 72 -6.30 -5.22 -6.05
CA ALA A 72 -6.75 -4.69 -4.75
C ALA A 72 -6.03 -5.34 -3.57
N ALA A 73 -5.94 -6.68 -3.57
CA ALA A 73 -5.28 -7.41 -2.49
C ALA A 73 -3.77 -7.14 -2.44
N VAL A 74 -3.13 -7.01 -3.61
CA VAL A 74 -1.70 -6.68 -3.71
C VAL A 74 -1.43 -5.25 -3.27
N SER A 75 -2.23 -4.27 -3.71
CA SER A 75 -2.09 -2.87 -3.30
C SER A 75 -2.27 -2.70 -1.79
N TRP A 76 -3.26 -3.37 -1.21
CA TRP A 76 -3.49 -3.37 0.24
C TRP A 76 -2.32 -3.97 1.04
N LYS A 77 -1.81 -5.14 0.62
CA LYS A 77 -0.65 -5.77 1.26
C LYS A 77 0.59 -4.89 1.15
N SER A 78 0.79 -4.21 0.02
CA SER A 78 1.87 -3.24 -0.17
C SER A 78 1.75 -2.08 0.81
N LEU A 79 0.54 -1.53 1.02
CA LEU A 79 0.32 -0.42 1.96
C LEU A 79 0.62 -0.83 3.41
N ILE A 80 0.19 -2.04 3.83
CA ILE A 80 0.52 -2.57 5.17
C ILE A 80 2.03 -2.75 5.32
N LEU A 81 2.69 -3.34 4.33
CA LEU A 81 4.13 -3.54 4.34
C LEU A 81 4.88 -2.21 4.43
N LEU A 82 4.54 -1.25 3.57
CA LEU A 82 5.16 0.08 3.55
C LEU A 82 4.93 0.84 4.86
N THR A 83 3.76 0.70 5.48
CA THR A 83 3.48 1.28 6.81
C THR A 83 4.42 0.69 7.86
N GLY A 84 4.59 -0.64 7.84
CA GLY A 84 5.53 -1.33 8.72
C GLY A 84 6.98 -0.90 8.48
N CYS A 85 7.41 -0.80 7.23
CA CYS A 85 8.75 -0.33 6.87
C CYS A 85 9.00 1.10 7.36
N SER A 86 8.02 2.00 7.22
CA SER A 86 8.11 3.36 7.78
C SER A 86 8.34 3.32 9.29
N ALA A 87 7.57 2.51 10.02
CA ALA A 87 7.72 2.40 11.47
C ALA A 87 9.09 1.83 11.89
N VAL A 88 9.54 0.73 11.27
CA VAL A 88 10.85 0.12 11.57
C VAL A 88 12.00 1.07 11.25
N ASN A 89 11.95 1.77 10.11
CA ASN A 89 12.98 2.72 9.71
C ASN A 89 13.08 3.92 10.66
N ASN A 90 11.99 4.27 11.34
CA ASN A 90 11.95 5.30 12.36
C ASN A 90 12.16 4.76 13.79
N GLY A 91 12.57 3.50 13.94
CA GLY A 91 12.84 2.89 15.24
C GLY A 91 11.59 2.75 16.13
N LYS A 92 10.40 2.69 15.53
CA LYS A 92 9.13 2.57 16.26
C LYS A 92 8.72 1.11 16.42
N ASP A 93 8.12 0.79 17.56
CA ASP A 93 7.47 -0.50 17.83
C ASP A 93 5.95 -0.49 17.53
N VAL A 94 5.40 0.70 17.30
CA VAL A 94 3.98 0.93 17.04
C VAL A 94 3.82 1.77 15.78
N MET A 95 3.07 1.26 14.80
CA MET A 95 2.70 1.97 13.59
C MET A 95 1.70 3.08 13.92
N GLY A 96 2.07 4.32 13.62
CA GLY A 96 1.28 5.52 13.85
C GLY A 96 0.60 6.04 12.58
N PHE A 97 -0.09 7.18 12.74
CA PHE A 97 -0.80 7.84 11.64
C PHE A 97 0.17 8.27 10.52
N ASP A 98 1.29 8.87 10.89
CA ASP A 98 2.30 9.37 9.94
C ASP A 98 2.92 8.23 9.12
N ASP A 99 3.04 7.03 9.71
CA ASP A 99 3.56 5.86 9.00
C ASP A 99 2.59 5.39 7.91
N VAL A 100 1.28 5.49 8.16
CA VAL A 100 0.24 5.21 7.14
C VAL A 100 0.32 6.26 6.04
N VAL A 101 0.38 7.55 6.38
CA VAL A 101 0.48 8.63 5.38
C VAL A 101 1.72 8.47 4.51
N CYS A 102 2.88 8.18 5.13
CA CYS A 102 4.14 7.90 4.43
C CYS A 102 4.00 6.70 3.47
N ALA A 103 3.32 5.63 3.90
CA ALA A 103 3.07 4.46 3.06
C ALA A 103 2.24 4.80 1.81
N PHE A 104 1.17 5.59 1.96
CA PHE A 104 0.34 6.03 0.83
C PHE A 104 1.13 6.92 -0.14
N GLN A 105 1.88 7.89 0.37
CA GLN A 105 2.75 8.73 -0.47
C GLN A 105 3.78 7.90 -1.23
N THR A 106 4.41 6.95 -0.56
CA THR A 106 5.39 6.04 -1.18
C THR A 106 4.73 5.17 -2.26
N TYR A 107 3.56 4.61 -1.96
CA TYR A 107 2.80 3.80 -2.90
C TYR A 107 2.39 4.58 -4.15
N PHE A 108 1.90 5.81 -3.99
CA PHE A 108 1.54 6.66 -5.13
C PHE A 108 2.74 7.09 -5.98
N LYS A 109 3.90 7.32 -5.36
CA LYS A 109 5.14 7.56 -6.12
C LYS A 109 5.57 6.32 -6.91
N LEU A 110 5.45 5.11 -6.35
CA LEU A 110 5.73 3.87 -7.09
C LEU A 110 4.81 3.68 -8.30
N LEU A 111 3.57 4.19 -8.20
CA LEU A 111 2.62 4.22 -9.31
C LEU A 111 2.80 5.44 -10.24
N ASN A 112 3.78 6.31 -9.97
CA ASN A 112 4.02 7.55 -10.69
C ASN A 112 2.81 8.51 -10.70
N LEU A 113 1.99 8.47 -9.65
CA LEU A 113 0.78 9.29 -9.50
C LEU A 113 1.02 10.58 -8.73
N ILE A 114 2.15 10.67 -8.03
CA ILE A 114 2.63 11.89 -7.39
C ILE A 114 4.06 12.08 -7.87
N ASN A 115 4.24 12.96 -8.84
CA ASN A 115 5.56 13.47 -9.18
C ASN A 115 5.95 14.43 -8.06
N ASN A 116 7.06 14.14 -7.39
CA ASN A 116 7.75 15.14 -6.62
C ASN A 116 8.63 15.93 -7.60
N ASP A 117 8.27 17.18 -7.87
CA ASP A 117 9.29 18.17 -8.22
C ASP A 117 10.20 18.43 -7.00
#